data_AF-A0AAX6EVZ5-F1
#
_entry.id   AF-A0AAX6EVZ5-F1
#
_cell.length_a   1.000
_cell.length_b   1.000
_cell.length_c   1.000
_cell.angle_alpha   90.00
_cell.angle_beta   90.00
_cell.angle_gamma   90.00
#
_symmetry.space_group_name_H-M   'P 1'
#
loop_
_entity.id
_entity.type
_entity.pdbx_description
1 polymer ?
#
loop_
_entity_poly.entity_id
_entity_poly.type
_entity_poly.pdbx_seq_one_letter_code
_entity_poly.pdbx_strand_id
1 'polypeptide(L)'
;MDKWMSFIKARTSHTFLERTKKFKEIRAKQVDLVHRTSRKSFAVVEDELKQKSETPEAISRADVWIHAYEARKTNSDGEVQDSDIVQQVKQYKAQEDPSQHTSITNDAVAKVLGPDPRGRVRGFGFGANLSKVDGQIHMGNKVTRLENELESLKGLVKDLLGRLDKGGNNSVMFNFRQMR
;
A
#
# COMPACT_ATOMS: atom_id res chain seq x y z
N MET A 1 -7.39 -48.44 27.30
CA MET A 1 -7.45 -47.57 28.50
C MET A 1 -6.17 -46.77 28.70
N ASP A 2 -4.99 -47.38 28.61
CA ASP A 2 -3.71 -46.73 28.97
C ASP A 2 -3.34 -45.51 28.13
N LYS A 3 -3.59 -45.52 26.82
CA LYS A 3 -3.31 -44.39 25.93
C LYS A 3 -4.11 -43.13 26.30
N TRP A 4 -5.32 -43.30 26.83
CA TRP A 4 -6.17 -42.20 27.28
C TRP A 4 -5.66 -41.59 28.59
N MET A 5 -5.29 -42.44 29.55
CA MET A 5 -4.71 -42.00 30.81
C MET A 5 -3.36 -41.30 30.63
N SER A 6 -2.52 -41.79 29.71
CA SER A 6 -1.27 -41.09 29.35
C SER A 6 -1.52 -39.72 28.71
N PHE A 7 -2.57 -39.59 27.89
CA PHE A 7 -2.95 -38.30 27.31
C PHE A 7 -3.41 -37.30 28.37
N ILE A 8 -4.27 -37.74 29.31
CA ILE A 8 -4.73 -36.88 30.41
C ILE A 8 -3.54 -36.40 31.25
N LYS A 9 -2.66 -37.33 31.69
CA LYS A 9 -1.46 -36.98 32.46
C LYS A 9 -0.55 -35.98 31.72
N ALA A 10 -0.41 -36.12 30.40
CA ALA A 10 0.35 -35.18 29.59
C ALA A 10 -0.31 -33.79 29.56
N ARG A 11 -1.64 -33.70 29.40
CA ARG A 11 -2.40 -32.44 29.33
C ARG A 11 -2.58 -31.74 30.69
N THR A 12 -2.51 -32.47 31.78
CA THR A 12 -2.58 -31.91 33.15
C THR A 12 -1.20 -31.67 33.76
N SER A 13 -0.13 -32.06 33.07
CA SER A 13 1.24 -31.82 33.55
C SER A 13 1.55 -30.33 33.68
N HIS A 14 2.37 -29.98 34.67
CA HIS A 14 2.80 -28.60 34.93
C HIS A 14 3.42 -27.95 33.70
N THR A 15 4.32 -28.66 33.02
CA THR A 15 5.02 -28.18 31.82
C THR A 15 4.06 -27.88 30.67
N PHE A 16 2.99 -28.67 30.51
CA PHE A 16 1.95 -28.41 29.52
C PHE A 16 1.12 -27.16 29.85
N LEU A 17 0.78 -26.97 31.13
CA LEU A 17 0.02 -25.80 31.60
C LEU A 17 0.82 -24.51 31.44
N GLU A 18 2.11 -24.52 31.80
CA GLU A 18 3.02 -23.39 31.58
C GLU A 18 3.12 -23.03 30.11
N ARG A 19 3.32 -24.03 29.25
CA ARG A 19 3.37 -23.84 27.80
C ARG A 19 2.05 -23.26 27.27
N THR A 20 0.92 -23.76 27.76
CA THR A 20 -0.40 -23.25 27.39
C THR A 20 -0.61 -21.81 27.86
N LYS A 21 -0.19 -21.46 29.08
CA LYS A 21 -0.26 -20.09 29.62
C LYS A 21 0.55 -19.14 28.74
N LYS A 22 1.80 -19.49 28.44
CA LYS A 22 2.66 -18.72 27.53
C LYS A 22 1.99 -18.49 26.16
N PHE A 23 1.44 -19.53 25.55
CA PHE A 23 0.77 -19.38 24.25
C PHE A 23 -0.54 -18.57 24.33
N LYS A 24 -1.25 -18.60 25.46
CA LYS A 24 -2.42 -17.73 25.68
C LYS A 24 -2.01 -16.26 25.78
N GLU A 25 -0.96 -15.96 26.51
CA GLU A 25 -0.41 -14.60 26.62
C GLU A 25 0.07 -14.07 25.26
N ILE A 26 0.75 -14.90 24.47
CA ILE A 26 1.16 -14.54 23.10
C ILE A 26 -0.06 -14.27 22.22
N ARG A 27 -1.08 -15.14 22.27
CA ARG A 27 -2.30 -14.96 21.48
C ARG A 27 -3.05 -13.70 21.89
N ALA A 28 -3.19 -13.42 23.19
CA ALA A 28 -3.85 -12.22 23.67
C ALA A 28 -3.23 -10.95 23.05
N LYS A 29 -1.89 -10.86 23.00
CA LYS A 29 -1.17 -9.76 22.34
C LYS A 29 -1.35 -9.70 20.82
N GLN A 30 -1.70 -10.81 20.18
CA GLN A 30 -1.94 -10.88 18.74
C GLN A 30 -3.41 -10.65 18.35
N VAL A 31 -4.35 -10.84 19.29
CA VAL A 31 -5.80 -10.66 19.05
C VAL A 31 -6.12 -9.21 18.66
N ASP A 32 -5.34 -8.24 19.12
CA ASP A 32 -5.52 -6.83 18.77
C ASP A 32 -5.18 -6.53 17.28
N LEU A 33 -4.53 -7.47 16.59
CA LEU A 33 -4.18 -7.41 15.18
C LEU A 33 -4.91 -8.49 14.35
N VAL A 34 -6.19 -8.71 14.66
CA VAL A 34 -7.06 -9.54 13.81
C VAL A 34 -7.62 -8.70 12.66
N HIS A 35 -7.55 -9.24 11.46
CA HIS A 35 -8.10 -8.63 10.25
C HIS A 35 -9.63 -8.48 10.34
N ARG A 36 -10.15 -7.28 10.05
CA ARG A 36 -11.56 -6.89 10.29
C ARG A 36 -12.41 -6.72 9.02
N THR A 37 -11.87 -6.91 7.81
CA THR A 37 -12.65 -6.75 6.55
C THR A 37 -13.51 -7.95 6.18
N SER A 38 -13.85 -8.80 7.17
CA SER A 38 -14.64 -10.02 6.98
C SER A 38 -13.94 -10.95 5.97
N ARG A 39 -14.62 -11.32 4.88
CA ARG A 39 -14.12 -12.19 3.81
C ARG A 39 -13.43 -11.45 2.66
N LYS A 40 -13.33 -10.12 2.72
CA LYS A 40 -12.69 -9.35 1.65
C LYS A 40 -11.17 -9.53 1.69
N SER A 41 -10.55 -9.65 0.53
CA SER A 41 -9.09 -9.63 0.43
C SER A 41 -8.58 -8.20 0.47
N PHE A 42 -7.29 -8.02 0.75
CA PHE A 42 -6.67 -6.69 0.68
C PHE A 42 -6.76 -6.06 -0.71
N ALA A 43 -6.68 -6.85 -1.78
CA ALA A 43 -6.85 -6.34 -3.15
C ALA A 43 -8.26 -5.79 -3.39
N VAL A 44 -9.30 -6.50 -2.92
CA VAL A 44 -10.68 -5.99 -3.02
C VAL A 44 -10.87 -4.74 -2.18
N VAL A 45 -10.24 -4.68 -1.01
CA VAL A 45 -10.27 -3.49 -0.16
C VAL A 45 -9.59 -2.30 -0.85
N GLU A 46 -8.45 -2.53 -1.48
CA GLU A 46 -7.72 -1.51 -2.25
C GLU A 46 -8.59 -0.98 -3.39
N ASP A 47 -9.21 -1.86 -4.18
CA ASP A 47 -10.10 -1.45 -5.29
C ASP A 47 -11.31 -0.65 -4.79
N GLU A 48 -11.92 -1.05 -3.67
CA GLU A 48 -13.02 -0.30 -3.05
C GLU A 48 -12.60 1.08 -2.56
N LEU A 49 -11.38 1.21 -2.03
CA LEU A 49 -10.83 2.49 -1.63
C LEU A 49 -10.55 3.37 -2.86
N LYS A 50 -10.01 2.78 -3.94
CA LYS A 50 -9.74 3.49 -5.21
C LYS A 50 -11.01 4.00 -5.86
N GLN A 51 -12.08 3.21 -5.85
CA GLN A 51 -13.38 3.62 -6.40
C GLN A 51 -14.04 4.77 -5.63
N LYS A 52 -13.75 4.90 -4.32
CA LYS A 52 -14.32 5.95 -3.47
C LYS A 52 -13.45 7.20 -3.39
N SER A 53 -12.17 7.10 -3.75
CA SER A 53 -11.23 8.22 -3.70
C SER A 53 -11.31 9.03 -4.98
N GLU A 54 -11.20 10.36 -4.85
CA GLU A 54 -10.98 11.26 -5.98
C GLU A 54 -9.58 11.07 -6.59
N THR A 55 -8.63 10.60 -5.79
CA THR A 55 -7.23 10.34 -6.18
C THR A 55 -6.89 8.85 -5.95
N PRO A 56 -7.23 7.96 -6.90
CA PRO A 56 -7.03 6.52 -6.76
C PRO A 56 -5.55 6.10 -6.70
N GLU A 57 -4.65 6.88 -7.30
CA GLU A 57 -3.20 6.61 -7.30
C GLU A 57 -2.52 6.96 -5.97
N ALA A 58 -3.13 7.80 -5.14
CA ALA A 58 -2.60 8.20 -3.84
C ALA A 58 -2.80 7.13 -2.74
N ILE A 59 -3.55 6.07 -3.05
CA ILE A 59 -3.88 5.03 -2.08
C ILE A 59 -2.68 4.14 -1.85
N SER A 60 -2.14 4.25 -0.65
CA SER A 60 -0.96 3.51 -0.21
C SER A 60 -1.35 2.16 0.43
N ARG A 61 -0.38 1.25 0.52
CA ARG A 61 -0.50 0.03 1.33
C ARG A 61 -0.94 0.31 2.77
N ALA A 62 -0.48 1.41 3.35
CA ALA A 62 -0.84 1.81 4.71
C ALA A 62 -2.34 2.12 4.81
N ASP A 63 -2.97 2.71 3.80
CA ASP A 63 -4.43 2.94 3.77
C ASP A 63 -5.20 1.63 3.81
N VAL A 64 -4.80 0.70 2.92
CA VAL A 64 -5.42 -0.62 2.83
C VAL A 64 -5.26 -1.37 4.16
N TRP A 65 -4.08 -1.28 4.79
CA TRP A 65 -3.84 -1.86 6.09
C TRP A 65 -4.71 -1.20 7.17
N ILE A 66 -4.73 0.13 7.27
CA ILE A 66 -5.54 0.85 8.26
C ILE A 66 -7.01 0.47 8.14
N HIS A 67 -7.59 0.55 6.94
CA HIS A 67 -8.99 0.19 6.71
C HIS A 67 -9.29 -1.28 7.03
N ALA A 68 -8.27 -2.14 6.99
CA ALA A 68 -8.40 -3.54 7.33
C ALA A 68 -8.36 -3.85 8.82
N TYR A 69 -7.77 -2.98 9.63
CA TYR A 69 -7.58 -3.18 11.06
C TYR A 69 -8.32 -2.18 11.95
N GLU A 70 -8.85 -1.10 11.38
CA GLU A 70 -9.67 -0.12 12.09
C GLU A 70 -10.93 -0.76 12.68
N ALA A 71 -11.33 -0.24 13.84
CA ALA A 71 -12.51 -0.70 14.53
C ALA A 71 -13.77 -0.32 13.73
N ARG A 72 -14.61 -1.33 13.46
CA ARG A 72 -15.92 -1.14 12.79
C ARG A 72 -17.12 -1.30 13.72
N LYS A 73 -16.89 -1.90 14.88
CA LYS A 73 -17.94 -2.15 15.87
C LYS A 73 -17.66 -1.27 17.07
N THR A 74 -18.72 -0.67 17.60
CA THR A 74 -18.72 -0.05 18.91
C THR A 74 -18.37 -1.08 19.97
N ASN A 75 -17.50 -0.69 20.89
CA ASN A 75 -17.18 -1.45 22.09
C ASN A 75 -18.42 -1.51 22.99
N SER A 76 -18.34 -2.31 24.05
CA SER A 76 -19.39 -2.43 25.08
C SER A 76 -19.87 -1.08 25.61
N ASP A 77 -18.97 -0.09 25.61
CA ASP A 77 -19.17 1.28 26.11
C ASP A 77 -19.75 2.25 25.05
N GLY A 78 -20.05 1.77 23.84
CA GLY A 78 -20.64 2.58 22.78
C GLY A 78 -19.64 3.41 21.95
N GLU A 79 -18.34 3.30 22.21
CA GLU A 79 -17.28 3.97 21.43
C GLU A 79 -16.58 3.03 20.46
N VAL A 80 -16.25 3.52 19.27
CA VAL A 80 -15.41 2.82 18.29
C VAL A 80 -13.96 3.17 18.58
N GLN A 81 -13.26 2.34 19.35
CA GLN A 81 -11.85 2.58 19.67
C GLN A 81 -10.94 1.69 18.83
N ASP A 82 -10.08 2.34 18.05
CA ASP A 82 -8.96 1.68 17.38
C ASP A 82 -7.94 1.18 18.40
N SER A 83 -7.29 0.05 18.12
CA SER A 83 -6.16 -0.40 18.93
C SER A 83 -5.00 0.59 18.86
N ASP A 84 -4.21 0.68 19.92
CA ASP A 84 -3.06 1.60 20.03
C ASP A 84 -2.13 1.52 18.81
N ILE A 85 -1.97 0.31 18.26
CA ILE A 85 -1.13 0.06 17.08
C ILE A 85 -1.72 0.74 15.83
N VAL A 86 -3.03 0.65 15.61
CA VAL A 86 -3.68 1.30 14.46
C VAL A 86 -3.59 2.81 14.60
N GLN A 87 -3.75 3.34 15.81
CA GLN A 87 -3.58 4.78 16.07
C GLN A 87 -2.15 5.26 15.77
N GLN A 88 -1.13 4.49 16.18
CA GLN A 88 0.26 4.80 15.85
C GLN A 88 0.50 4.78 14.34
N VAL A 89 -0.02 3.78 13.61
CA VAL A 89 0.12 3.71 12.15
C VAL A 89 -0.55 4.92 11.47
N LYS A 90 -1.73 5.33 11.93
CA LYS A 90 -2.41 6.55 11.45
C LYS A 90 -1.55 7.81 11.67
N GLN A 91 -0.92 7.94 12.83
CA GLN A 91 -0.04 9.07 13.16
C GLN A 91 1.20 9.11 12.25
N TYR A 92 1.91 7.99 12.10
CA TYR A 92 3.09 7.92 11.23
C TYR A 92 2.76 8.20 9.78
N LYS A 93 1.59 7.75 9.32
CA LYS A 93 1.11 8.02 7.97
C LYS A 93 0.81 9.51 7.75
N ALA A 94 0.19 10.17 8.73
CA ALA A 94 -0.08 11.61 8.64
C ALA A 94 1.21 12.47 8.61
N GLN A 95 2.31 11.94 9.16
CA GLN A 95 3.63 12.56 9.14
C GLN A 95 4.48 12.14 7.93
N GLU A 96 4.00 11.22 7.10
CA GLU A 96 4.76 10.67 5.99
C GLU A 96 4.80 11.64 4.81
N ASP A 97 6.00 11.93 4.32
CA ASP A 97 6.17 12.75 3.13
C ASP A 97 5.61 12.01 1.89
N PRO A 98 4.88 12.71 1.00
CA PRO A 98 4.36 12.11 -0.22
C PRO A 98 5.44 11.48 -1.12
N SER A 99 6.68 11.95 -1.01
CA SER A 99 7.83 11.42 -1.76
C SER A 99 8.31 10.05 -1.28
N GLN A 100 8.00 9.66 -0.03
CA GLN A 100 8.42 8.39 0.57
C GLN A 100 7.41 7.25 0.40
N HIS A 101 6.25 7.51 -0.21
CA HIS A 101 5.19 6.51 -0.42
C HIS A 101 5.62 5.25 -1.20
N THR A 102 6.79 5.26 -1.83
CA THR A 102 7.29 4.16 -2.66
C THR A 102 8.03 3.07 -1.89
N SER A 103 8.47 3.33 -0.65
CA SER A 103 9.34 2.39 0.08
C SER A 103 8.56 1.53 1.08
N ILE A 104 8.20 0.30 0.69
CA ILE A 104 7.48 -0.67 1.55
C ILE A 104 8.22 -0.97 2.86
N THR A 105 9.55 -0.92 2.84
CA THR A 105 10.40 -1.18 4.02
C THR A 105 10.37 -0.07 5.07
N ASN A 106 9.97 1.15 4.69
CA ASN A 106 10.06 2.34 5.53
C ASN A 106 8.71 3.07 5.67
N ASP A 107 7.62 2.46 5.23
CA ASP A 107 6.30 3.05 5.33
C ASP A 107 5.78 3.06 6.77
N ALA A 108 4.67 3.77 7.01
CA ALA A 108 4.05 3.86 8.33
C ALA A 108 3.78 2.49 9.00
N VAL A 109 3.43 1.47 8.23
CA VAL A 109 3.16 0.12 8.75
C VAL A 109 4.47 -0.54 9.20
N ALA A 110 5.53 -0.45 8.40
CA ALA A 110 6.85 -0.99 8.72
C ALA A 110 7.52 -0.28 9.90
N LYS A 111 7.31 1.04 10.04
CA LYS A 111 7.81 1.83 11.19
C LYS A 111 7.22 1.36 12.52
N VAL A 112 5.93 1.02 12.56
CA VAL A 112 5.24 0.62 13.79
C VAL A 112 5.41 -0.88 14.07
N LEU A 113 5.22 -1.73 13.06
CA LEU A 113 5.19 -3.19 13.23
C LEU A 113 6.55 -3.85 13.00
N GLY A 114 7.56 -3.08 12.62
CA GLY A 114 8.85 -3.56 12.16
C GLY A 114 8.80 -4.09 10.72
N PRO A 115 9.94 -4.60 10.23
CA PRO A 115 10.05 -5.13 8.87
C PRO A 115 9.08 -6.30 8.64
N ASP A 116 8.60 -6.40 7.40
CA ASP A 116 7.69 -7.47 7.00
C ASP A 116 8.36 -8.86 7.12
N PRO A 117 7.63 -9.89 7.59
CA PRO A 117 8.16 -11.25 7.67
C PRO A 117 8.58 -11.81 6.31
N ARG A 118 9.59 -12.69 6.31
CA ARG A 118 10.04 -13.34 5.08
C ARG A 118 8.89 -14.11 4.42
N GLY A 119 8.68 -13.86 3.12
CA GLY A 119 7.68 -14.55 2.31
C GLY A 119 6.27 -13.93 2.32
N ARG A 120 6.04 -12.83 3.05
CA ARG A 120 4.76 -12.13 3.04
C ARG A 120 4.91 -10.63 3.28
N VAL A 121 4.17 -9.80 2.55
CA VAL A 121 4.03 -8.36 2.80
C VAL A 121 2.67 -8.08 3.46
N ARG A 122 2.64 -7.37 4.59
CA ARG A 122 1.38 -6.94 5.22
C ARG A 122 0.61 -6.03 4.27
N GLY A 123 -0.73 -6.13 4.25
CA GLY A 123 -1.57 -5.29 3.39
C GLY A 123 -1.68 -5.71 1.92
N PHE A 124 -0.96 -6.74 1.45
CA PHE A 124 -1.05 -7.23 0.05
C PHE A 124 -1.68 -8.64 -0.08
N GLY A 125 -2.08 -9.26 1.03
CA GLY A 125 -2.67 -10.61 1.02
C GLY A 125 -1.63 -11.75 0.99
N PHE A 126 -2.08 -12.93 0.59
CA PHE A 126 -1.24 -14.14 0.54
C PHE A 126 -0.46 -14.20 -0.78
N GLY A 127 0.81 -14.61 -0.74
CA GLY A 127 1.64 -14.79 -1.93
C GLY A 127 2.41 -13.55 -2.42
N ALA A 128 2.12 -12.36 -1.87
CA ALA A 128 2.92 -11.16 -2.08
C ALA A 128 4.20 -11.24 -1.23
N ASN A 129 5.36 -11.30 -1.89
CA ASN A 129 6.67 -11.26 -1.24
C ASN A 129 7.37 -9.94 -1.57
N LEU A 130 8.30 -9.53 -0.70
CA LEU A 130 8.93 -8.22 -0.82
C LEU A 130 9.60 -8.01 -2.19
N SER A 131 10.32 -9.02 -2.70
CA SER A 131 11.01 -8.94 -4.00
C SER A 131 10.06 -8.74 -5.18
N LYS A 132 8.87 -9.36 -5.17
CA LYS A 132 7.88 -9.18 -6.25
C LYS A 132 7.30 -7.78 -6.20
N VAL A 133 6.95 -7.29 -5.02
CA VAL A 133 6.35 -5.96 -4.89
C VAL A 133 7.38 -4.87 -5.20
N ASP A 134 8.62 -5.02 -4.73
CA ASP A 134 9.72 -4.12 -5.07
C ASP A 134 9.99 -4.08 -6.59
N GLY A 135 9.98 -5.25 -7.23
CA GLY A 135 10.03 -5.34 -8.70
C GLY A 135 8.88 -4.60 -9.38
N GLN A 136 7.65 -4.72 -8.87
CA GLN A 136 6.49 -3.99 -9.40
C GLN A 136 6.63 -2.48 -9.26
N ILE A 137 7.08 -2.00 -8.08
CA ILE A 137 7.34 -0.58 -7.83
C ILE A 137 8.41 -0.06 -8.79
N HIS A 138 9.53 -0.79 -8.93
CA HIS A 138 10.60 -0.41 -9.84
C HIS A 138 10.13 -0.31 -11.29
N MET A 139 9.33 -1.28 -11.75
CA MET A 139 8.75 -1.25 -13.10
C MET A 139 7.78 -0.08 -13.26
N GLY A 140 6.91 0.18 -12.27
CA GLY A 140 5.99 1.31 -12.28
C GLY A 140 6.73 2.64 -12.40
N ASN A 141 7.78 2.85 -11.60
CA ASN A 141 8.63 4.05 -11.66
C ASN A 141 9.32 4.22 -13.01
N LYS A 142 9.70 3.11 -13.66
CA LYS A 142 10.28 3.16 -15.01
C LYS A 142 9.24 3.57 -16.05
N VAL A 143 8.01 3.07 -15.94
CA VAL A 143 6.90 3.42 -16.84
C VAL A 143 6.56 4.90 -16.71
N THR A 144 6.37 5.41 -15.49
CA THR A 144 6.05 6.83 -15.27
C THR A 144 7.14 7.75 -15.80
N ARG A 145 8.42 7.37 -15.65
CA ARG A 145 9.53 8.10 -16.25
C ARG A 145 9.44 8.14 -17.78
N LEU A 146 9.19 7.00 -18.42
CA LEU A 146 9.07 6.92 -19.88
C LEU A 146 7.87 7.72 -20.39
N GLU A 147 6.75 7.69 -19.68
CA GLU A 147 5.56 8.50 -20.02
C GLU A 147 5.86 10.00 -19.97
N ASN A 148 6.59 10.46 -18.95
CA ASN A 148 7.03 11.86 -18.84
C ASN A 148 7.98 12.26 -19.98
N GLU A 149 8.94 11.40 -20.36
CA GLU A 149 9.84 11.63 -21.49
C GLU A 149 9.06 11.70 -22.82
N LEU A 150 8.08 10.82 -23.01
CA LEU A 150 7.18 10.85 -24.18
C LEU A 150 6.35 12.13 -24.24
N GLU A 151 5.82 12.61 -23.11
CA GLU A 151 5.02 13.83 -23.09
C GLU A 151 5.88 15.07 -23.38
N SER A 152 7.11 15.11 -22.89
CA SER A 152 8.10 16.14 -23.23
C SER A 152 8.41 16.15 -24.74
N LEU A 153 8.66 14.97 -25.33
CA LEU A 153 8.92 14.83 -26.76
C LEU A 153 7.72 15.28 -27.61
N LYS A 154 6.50 14.91 -27.24
CA LYS A 154 5.28 15.39 -27.91
C LYS A 154 5.17 16.92 -27.85
N GLY A 155 5.52 17.52 -26.71
CA GLY A 155 5.56 18.98 -26.56
C GLY A 155 6.53 19.64 -27.54
N LEU A 156 7.74 19.11 -27.66
CA LEU A 156 8.74 19.61 -28.61
C LEU A 156 8.29 19.48 -30.07
N VAL A 157 7.69 18.35 -30.44
CA VAL A 157 7.16 18.13 -31.79
C VAL A 157 6.05 19.14 -32.12
N LYS A 158 5.15 19.41 -31.16
CA LYS A 158 4.10 20.45 -31.34
C LYS A 158 4.70 21.84 -31.55
N ASP A 159 5.73 22.21 -30.79
CA ASP A 159 6.39 23.52 -30.95
C ASP A 159 7.09 23.65 -32.32
N LEU A 160 7.80 22.60 -32.75
CA LEU A 160 8.44 22.56 -34.06
C LEU A 160 7.42 22.70 -35.20
N LEU A 161 6.29 21.99 -35.13
CA LEU A 161 5.20 22.13 -36.10
C LEU A 161 4.63 23.56 -36.11
N GLY A 162 4.39 24.15 -34.94
CA GLY A 162 3.90 25.52 -34.84
C GLY A 162 4.88 26.58 -35.38
N ARG A 163 6.20 26.31 -35.33
CA ARG A 163 7.24 27.15 -35.94
C ARG A 163 7.28 27.03 -37.45
N LEU A 164 7.12 25.82 -37.99
CA LEU A 164 7.06 25.56 -39.43
C LEU A 164 5.86 26.26 -40.10
N ASP A 165 4.67 26.20 -39.49
CA ASP A 165 3.47 26.89 -40.01
C ASP A 165 3.65 28.42 -40.07
N LYS A 166 4.36 29.01 -39.11
CA LYS A 166 4.66 30.45 -39.10
C LYS A 166 5.73 30.84 -40.13
N GLY A 167 6.69 29.95 -40.40
CA GLY A 167 7.74 30.16 -41.42
C GLY A 167 7.20 30.12 -42.85
N GLY A 168 6.19 29.29 -43.12
CA GLY A 168 5.56 29.18 -44.44
C GLY A 168 4.85 30.46 -44.90
N ASN A 169 4.19 31.18 -43.98
CA ASN A 169 3.46 32.41 -44.33
C ASN A 169 4.35 33.61 -44.65
N ASN A 170 5.60 33.66 -44.14
CA ASN A 170 6.51 34.77 -44.44
C ASN A 170 7.25 34.61 -45.78
N SER A 171 7.31 33.41 -46.36
CA SER A 171 8.03 33.18 -47.63
C SER A 171 7.20 33.51 -48.87
N VAL A 172 5.86 33.57 -48.77
CA VAL A 172 4.97 33.86 -49.92
C VAL A 172 4.86 35.36 -50.20
N MET A 173 5.23 36.23 -49.26
CA MET A 173 5.12 37.69 -49.40
C MET A 173 6.32 38.37 -50.10
N PHE A 174 7.42 37.68 -50.38
CA PHE A 174 8.67 38.31 -50.81
C PHE A 174 8.93 38.38 -52.33
N ASN A 175 8.06 37.85 -53.20
CA ASN A 175 8.38 37.66 -54.62
C ASN A 175 7.44 38.32 -55.67
N PHE A 176 6.76 39.43 -55.37
CA PHE A 176 6.00 40.16 -56.40
C PHE A 176 6.06 41.69 -56.27
N ARG A 177 7.28 42.26 -56.14
CA ARG A 177 7.45 43.72 -56.29
C ARG A 177 8.82 44.12 -56.78
N GLN A 178 9.22 43.72 -58.00
CA GLN A 178 10.10 44.51 -58.87
C GLN A 178 10.05 43.98 -60.30
N MET A 179 9.21 44.58 -61.15
CA MET A 179 9.42 44.70 -62.60
C MET A 179 8.43 45.76 -63.08
N ARG A 180 8.91 47.00 -63.16
CA ARG A 180 8.31 48.12 -63.88
C ARG A 180 9.42 48.78 -64.68
#